data_AF-A0A5J5EP52-F1
#
_entry.id   AF-A0A5J5EP52-F1
#
_cell.length_a   1.000
_cell.length_b   1.000
_cell.length_c   1.000
_cell.angle_alpha   90.00
_cell.angle_beta   90.00
_cell.angle_gamma   90.00
#
_symmetry.space_group_name_H-M   'P 1'
#
loop_
_entity.id
_entity.type
_entity.pdbx_description
1 polymer ?
#
loop_
_entity_poly.entity_id
_entity_poly.type
_entity_poly.pdbx_seq_one_letter_code
_entity_poly.pdbx_strand_id
1 'polypeptide(L)'
;MGYDDKLSHSDLAVSSLAWGFTIGFGVLTTWEAIKQTTRARDPLRSTYIWLVWGEILMCMVIGLIVYLLFSGFYEVSLTFLIWLLILWSLKLHFVIQIIVNRISLITSDPSFNRKLKWGAAFAITCLNISVFCIWIPAQLEVSKTYEHINKVWDRMTKIIYLAIDMTLNWIFIRTVKERLVKQGIVKYDELVTFNIRIIFISLAMDLLILGAMSFKNPLVYTQFHPVAFIVKLRIELSMAKLIRKIAVEKPLGPFELPPATGFSGKERNKVTAMPTRPPFVVPHAGFKSRMLDNPSTMPGDAPVRERVDRRDDDEDSLRNNSWQMRMLYHAKD
;
A
#
# COMPACT_ATOMS: atom_id res chain seq x y z
N MET A 1 -43.13 -15.16 -9.78
CA MET A 1 -43.23 -14.09 -10.79
C MET A 1 -42.04 -14.27 -11.70
N GLY A 2 -42.20 -14.31 -13.03
CA GLY A 2 -41.16 -14.83 -13.93
C GLY A 2 -39.86 -14.01 -13.91
N TYR A 3 -38.71 -14.69 -13.93
CA TYR A 3 -37.38 -14.08 -13.80
C TYR A 3 -36.64 -13.94 -15.16
N ASP A 4 -37.30 -14.33 -16.26
CA ASP A 4 -36.65 -14.71 -17.52
C ASP A 4 -36.85 -13.72 -18.70
N ASP A 5 -37.48 -12.56 -18.49
CA ASP A 5 -37.75 -11.59 -19.58
C ASP A 5 -37.04 -10.25 -19.34
N LYS A 6 -35.94 -10.04 -20.08
CA LYS A 6 -35.02 -8.86 -20.11
C LYS A 6 -33.90 -8.80 -19.07
N LEU A 7 -33.16 -9.90 -18.91
CA LEU A 7 -31.71 -9.76 -18.77
C LEU A 7 -31.16 -9.33 -20.14
N SER A 8 -30.96 -8.02 -20.38
CA SER A 8 -30.56 -7.55 -21.72
C SER A 8 -29.19 -8.10 -22.10
N HIS A 9 -29.02 -8.52 -23.36
CA HIS A 9 -27.70 -8.89 -23.89
C HIS A 9 -26.68 -7.75 -23.71
N SER A 10 -27.14 -6.49 -23.70
CA SER A 10 -26.30 -5.32 -23.39
C SER A 10 -25.78 -5.32 -21.94
N ASP A 11 -26.60 -5.71 -20.96
CA ASP A 11 -26.20 -5.78 -19.55
C ASP A 11 -25.15 -6.89 -19.32
N LEU A 12 -25.37 -8.06 -19.94
CA LEU A 12 -24.40 -9.16 -19.94
C LEU A 12 -23.08 -8.75 -20.59
N ALA A 13 -23.14 -8.07 -21.74
CA ALA A 13 -21.95 -7.60 -22.46
C ALA A 13 -21.16 -6.56 -21.64
N VAL A 14 -21.82 -5.59 -21.01
CA VAL A 14 -21.18 -4.58 -20.15
C VAL A 14 -20.56 -5.23 -18.90
N SER A 15 -21.28 -6.15 -18.24
CA SER A 15 -20.77 -6.90 -17.09
C SER A 15 -19.54 -7.75 -17.46
N SER A 16 -19.62 -8.49 -18.56
CA SER A 16 -18.51 -9.31 -19.07
C SER A 16 -17.29 -8.49 -19.48
N LEU A 17 -17.51 -7.29 -20.06
CA LEU A 17 -16.44 -6.36 -20.42
C LEU A 17 -15.75 -5.77 -19.18
N ALA A 18 -16.52 -5.38 -18.15
CA ALA A 18 -15.97 -4.94 -16.87
C ALA A 18 -15.17 -6.06 -16.18
N TRP A 19 -15.63 -7.31 -16.28
CA TRP A 19 -14.90 -8.48 -15.77
C TRP A 19 -13.59 -8.73 -16.54
N GLY A 20 -13.64 -8.73 -17.87
CA GLY A 20 -12.47 -8.89 -18.72
C GLY A 20 -11.41 -7.79 -18.50
N PHE A 21 -11.85 -6.54 -18.32
CA PHE A 21 -10.97 -5.44 -17.90
C PHE A 21 -10.33 -5.71 -16.54
N THR A 22 -11.12 -6.14 -15.54
CA THR A 22 -10.62 -6.47 -14.20
C THR A 22 -9.54 -7.55 -14.26
N ILE A 23 -9.73 -8.61 -15.05
CA ILE A 23 -8.74 -9.68 -15.22
C ILE A 23 -7.47 -9.13 -15.92
N GLY A 24 -7.62 -8.49 -17.08
CA GLY A 24 -6.47 -8.01 -17.87
C GLY A 24 -5.63 -6.97 -17.14
N PHE A 25 -6.27 -5.99 -16.52
CA PHE A 25 -5.62 -4.98 -15.70
C PHE A 25 -5.13 -5.55 -14.34
N GLY A 26 -5.82 -6.58 -13.84
CA GLY A 26 -5.41 -7.39 -12.69
C GLY A 26 -4.08 -8.08 -12.91
N VAL A 27 -3.89 -8.79 -14.03
CA VAL A 27 -2.60 -9.42 -14.39
C VAL A 27 -1.46 -8.40 -14.39
N LEU A 28 -1.67 -7.23 -15.01
CA LEU A 28 -0.67 -6.16 -15.00
C LEU A 28 -0.35 -5.68 -13.57
N THR A 29 -1.37 -5.60 -12.70
CA THR A 29 -1.25 -5.09 -11.32
C THR A 29 -0.58 -6.11 -10.40
N THR A 30 -0.92 -7.38 -10.53
CA THR A 30 -0.23 -8.52 -9.92
C THR A 30 1.23 -8.58 -10.33
N TRP A 31 1.57 -8.35 -11.61
CA TRP A 31 2.97 -8.28 -12.06
C TRP A 31 3.77 -7.16 -11.36
N GLU A 32 3.13 -6.02 -11.08
CA GLU A 32 3.75 -4.93 -10.32
C GLU A 32 3.82 -5.18 -8.80
N ALA A 33 2.89 -5.97 -8.25
CA ALA A 33 2.90 -6.44 -6.87
C ALA A 33 3.99 -7.52 -6.64
N ILE A 34 4.17 -8.44 -7.60
CA ILE A 34 5.26 -9.42 -7.62
C ILE A 34 6.60 -8.70 -7.58
N LYS A 35 6.87 -7.77 -8.53
CA LYS A 35 8.11 -6.98 -8.55
C LYS A 35 8.37 -6.23 -7.24
N GLN A 36 7.32 -5.78 -6.55
CA GLN A 36 7.45 -5.07 -5.27
C GLN A 36 7.72 -6.04 -4.11
N THR A 37 7.11 -7.22 -4.14
CA THR A 37 7.32 -8.32 -3.18
C THR A 37 8.74 -8.86 -3.27
N THR A 38 9.22 -9.20 -4.47
CA THR A 38 10.60 -9.68 -4.71
C THR A 38 11.69 -8.64 -4.40
N ARG A 39 11.34 -7.34 -4.35
CA ARG A 39 12.25 -6.25 -3.97
C ARG A 39 12.17 -5.86 -2.49
N ALA A 40 11.30 -6.49 -1.71
CA ALA A 40 11.28 -6.36 -0.25
C ALA A 40 12.29 -7.36 0.35
N ARG A 41 12.99 -6.95 1.42
CA ARG A 41 13.95 -7.82 2.11
C ARG A 41 13.25 -9.00 2.81
N ASP A 42 12.14 -8.70 3.49
CA ASP A 42 11.39 -9.64 4.32
C ASP A 42 9.89 -9.55 3.96
N PRO A 43 9.47 -10.02 2.76
CA PRO A 43 8.14 -9.74 2.23
C PRO A 43 7.00 -10.25 3.14
N LEU A 44 7.17 -11.44 3.73
CA LEU A 44 6.17 -12.11 4.56
C LEU A 44 5.88 -11.38 5.88
N ARG A 45 6.81 -10.55 6.38
CA ARG A 45 6.62 -9.75 7.60
C ARG A 45 5.96 -8.39 7.33
N SER A 46 5.83 -7.96 6.08
CA SER A 46 5.29 -6.64 5.76
C SER A 46 3.76 -6.67 5.66
N THR A 47 3.08 -6.06 6.63
CA THR A 47 1.61 -5.90 6.63
C THR A 47 1.10 -5.29 5.32
N TYR A 48 1.82 -4.31 4.77
CA TYR A 48 1.49 -3.67 3.49
C TYR A 48 1.44 -4.68 2.32
N ILE A 49 2.37 -5.64 2.27
CA ILE A 49 2.40 -6.65 1.20
C ILE A 49 1.19 -7.58 1.33
N TRP A 50 0.84 -7.99 2.54
CA TRP A 50 -0.39 -8.75 2.80
C TRP A 50 -1.66 -7.98 2.42
N LEU A 51 -1.75 -6.68 2.71
CA LEU A 51 -2.89 -5.85 2.29
C LEU A 51 -3.00 -5.78 0.76
N VAL A 52 -1.87 -5.59 0.04
CA VAL A 52 -1.85 -5.56 -1.43
C VAL A 52 -2.28 -6.89 -2.05
N TRP A 53 -1.76 -8.02 -1.57
CA TRP A 53 -2.16 -9.34 -2.08
C TRP A 53 -3.60 -9.71 -1.70
N GLY A 54 -4.03 -9.32 -0.49
CA GLY A 54 -5.42 -9.44 -0.06
C GLY A 54 -6.38 -8.66 -0.96
N GLU A 55 -6.04 -7.43 -1.35
CA GLU A 55 -6.88 -6.62 -2.23
C GLU A 55 -7.02 -7.22 -3.64
N ILE A 56 -5.92 -7.72 -4.22
CA ILE A 56 -5.95 -8.44 -5.51
C ILE A 56 -6.87 -9.67 -5.39
N LEU A 57 -6.72 -10.46 -4.32
CA LEU A 57 -7.53 -11.66 -4.10
C LEU A 57 -9.02 -11.32 -3.94
N MET A 58 -9.36 -10.31 -3.12
CA MET A 58 -10.76 -9.92 -2.89
C MET A 58 -11.40 -9.32 -4.15
N CYS A 59 -10.67 -8.53 -4.95
CA CYS A 59 -11.15 -8.07 -6.25
C CYS A 59 -11.46 -9.22 -7.21
N MET A 60 -10.56 -10.21 -7.31
CA MET A 60 -10.75 -11.38 -8.17
C MET A 60 -11.90 -12.28 -7.70
N VAL A 61 -11.98 -12.57 -6.39
CA VAL A 61 -13.04 -13.42 -5.83
C VAL A 61 -14.41 -12.78 -5.96
N ILE A 62 -14.56 -11.48 -5.64
CA ILE A 62 -15.86 -10.79 -5.75
C ILE A 62 -16.30 -10.68 -7.21
N GLY A 63 -15.40 -10.32 -8.13
CA GLY A 63 -15.73 -10.23 -9.56
C GLY A 63 -16.11 -11.58 -10.18
N LEU A 64 -15.47 -12.67 -9.72
CA LEU A 64 -15.85 -14.04 -10.12
C LEU A 64 -17.23 -14.43 -9.56
N ILE A 65 -17.49 -14.17 -8.27
CA ILE A 65 -18.79 -14.47 -7.64
C ILE A 65 -19.93 -13.73 -8.34
N VAL A 66 -19.76 -12.44 -8.64
CA VAL A 66 -20.78 -11.62 -9.31
C VAL A 66 -20.98 -12.07 -10.76
N TYR A 67 -19.92 -12.49 -11.47
CA TYR A 67 -20.04 -13.10 -12.80
C TYR A 67 -20.82 -14.43 -12.76
N LEU A 68 -20.53 -15.31 -11.78
CA LEU A 68 -21.22 -16.59 -11.61
C LEU A 68 -22.70 -16.42 -11.24
N LEU A 69 -23.00 -15.42 -10.39
CA LEU A 69 -24.37 -15.03 -10.03
C LEU A 69 -25.13 -14.44 -11.23
N PHE A 70 -24.49 -13.56 -12.02
CA PHE A 70 -25.06 -13.06 -13.28
C PHE A 70 -25.34 -14.20 -14.28
N SER A 71 -24.49 -15.24 -14.27
CA SER A 71 -24.63 -16.42 -15.14
C SER A 71 -25.64 -17.46 -14.63
N GLY A 72 -26.34 -17.21 -13.52
CA GLY A 72 -27.36 -18.11 -12.97
C GLY A 72 -26.84 -19.40 -12.32
N PHE A 73 -25.53 -19.57 -12.12
CA PHE A 73 -24.96 -20.81 -11.56
C PHE A 73 -25.16 -21.01 -10.05
N TYR A 74 -25.60 -19.97 -9.33
CA TYR A 74 -25.76 -19.99 -7.87
C TYR A 74 -27.05 -19.33 -7.42
N GLU A 75 -27.81 -20.02 -6.58
CA GLU A 75 -28.98 -19.47 -5.89
C GLU A 75 -28.56 -18.54 -4.74
N VAL A 76 -29.30 -17.45 -4.56
CA VAL A 76 -29.02 -16.45 -3.51
C VAL A 76 -29.52 -16.97 -2.16
N SER A 77 -28.61 -17.51 -1.35
CA SER A 77 -28.88 -17.93 0.03
C SER A 77 -28.41 -16.92 1.06
N LEU A 78 -29.02 -16.91 2.25
CA LEU A 78 -28.63 -16.04 3.37
C LEU A 78 -27.15 -16.22 3.74
N THR A 79 -26.67 -17.47 3.77
CA THR A 79 -25.25 -17.79 4.03
C THR A 79 -24.32 -17.19 2.98
N PHE A 80 -24.70 -17.25 1.69
CA PHE A 80 -23.96 -16.62 0.60
C PHE A 80 -23.93 -15.09 0.71
N LEU A 81 -25.07 -14.46 1.05
CA LEU A 81 -25.16 -13.01 1.27
C LEU A 81 -24.23 -12.54 2.41
N ILE A 82 -24.14 -13.29 3.50
CA ILE A 82 -23.21 -12.99 4.61
C ILE A 82 -21.74 -13.10 4.17
N TRP A 83 -21.37 -14.18 3.48
CA TRP A 83 -19.99 -14.34 2.99
C TRP A 83 -19.61 -13.26 1.96
N LEU A 84 -20.52 -12.88 1.06
CA LEU A 84 -20.31 -11.80 0.09
C LEU A 84 -20.07 -10.45 0.80
N LEU A 85 -20.84 -10.14 1.84
CA LEU A 85 -20.63 -8.95 2.68
C LEU A 85 -19.30 -8.98 3.45
N ILE A 86 -18.88 -10.13 3.97
CA ILE A 86 -17.59 -10.28 4.67
C ILE A 86 -16.43 -10.00 3.70
N LEU A 87 -16.45 -10.60 2.51
CA LEU A 87 -15.45 -10.35 1.45
C LEU A 87 -15.41 -8.86 1.05
N TRP A 88 -16.59 -8.23 0.94
CA TRP A 88 -16.72 -6.81 0.62
C TRP A 88 -16.15 -5.89 1.71
N SER A 89 -16.45 -6.20 2.98
CA SER A 89 -15.93 -5.51 4.15
C SER A 89 -14.39 -5.58 4.21
N LEU A 90 -13.83 -6.79 4.04
CA LEU A 90 -12.38 -7.01 4.02
C LEU A 90 -11.68 -6.20 2.93
N LYS A 91 -12.22 -6.20 1.70
CA LYS A 91 -11.74 -5.36 0.59
C LYS A 91 -11.69 -3.86 0.96
N LEU A 92 -12.78 -3.31 1.50
CA LEU A 92 -12.82 -1.91 1.93
C LEU A 92 -11.78 -1.60 3.03
N HIS A 93 -11.56 -2.54 3.96
CA HIS A 93 -10.51 -2.43 4.97
C HIS A 93 -9.09 -2.53 4.38
N PHE A 94 -8.87 -3.29 3.29
CA PHE A 94 -7.57 -3.37 2.64
C PHE A 94 -7.24 -2.09 1.86
N VAL A 95 -8.13 -1.62 0.98
CA VAL A 95 -7.96 -0.37 0.21
C VAL A 95 -7.61 0.80 1.14
N ILE A 96 -8.37 0.99 2.22
CA ILE A 96 -8.16 2.15 3.11
C ILE A 96 -6.81 2.07 3.84
N GLN A 97 -6.39 0.89 4.29
CA GLN A 97 -5.14 0.72 5.03
C GLN A 97 -3.91 0.76 4.12
N ILE A 98 -4.05 0.45 2.81
CA ILE A 98 -2.99 0.69 1.82
C ILE A 98 -2.70 2.20 1.70
N ILE A 99 -3.76 3.02 1.55
CA ILE A 99 -3.64 4.49 1.47
C ILE A 99 -3.07 5.08 2.77
N VAL A 100 -3.56 4.64 3.93
CA VAL A 100 -3.06 5.12 5.23
C VAL A 100 -1.61 4.67 5.51
N ASN A 101 -1.24 3.46 5.09
CA ASN A 101 0.15 3.00 5.18
C ASN A 101 1.09 3.81 4.27
N ARG A 102 0.64 4.19 3.06
CA ARG A 102 1.38 5.11 2.18
C ARG A 102 1.61 6.47 2.85
N ILE A 103 0.59 7.06 3.47
CA ILE A 103 0.71 8.32 4.22
C ILE A 103 1.69 8.15 5.39
N SER A 104 1.60 7.02 6.11
CA SER A 104 2.49 6.70 7.23
C SER A 104 3.96 6.58 6.81
N LEU A 105 4.24 6.05 5.61
CA LEU A 105 5.60 5.88 5.08
C LEU A 105 6.27 7.22 4.72
N ILE A 106 5.49 8.26 4.41
CA ILE A 106 5.99 9.62 4.10
C ILE A 106 6.03 10.49 5.37
N THR A 107 5.23 10.16 6.38
CA THR A 107 5.08 10.96 7.59
C THR A 107 5.92 10.42 8.74
N SER A 108 6.95 11.15 9.16
CA SER A 108 7.85 10.72 10.25
C SER A 108 7.27 10.84 11.68
N ASP A 109 6.00 11.21 11.85
CA ASP A 109 5.37 11.33 13.18
C ASP A 109 4.61 10.03 13.52
N PRO A 110 5.10 9.20 14.45
CA PRO A 110 4.43 7.95 14.82
C PRO A 110 3.09 8.20 15.52
N SER A 111 2.92 9.32 16.20
CA SER A 111 1.69 9.65 16.94
C SER A 111 0.55 9.99 15.99
N PHE A 112 0.83 10.77 14.92
CA PHE A 112 -0.10 11.02 13.83
C PHE A 112 -0.40 9.73 13.06
N ASN A 113 0.63 8.96 12.70
CA ASN A 113 0.46 7.71 11.95
C ASN A 113 -0.44 6.70 12.69
N ARG A 114 -0.25 6.54 14.01
CA ARG A 114 -1.07 5.65 14.83
C ARG A 114 -2.52 6.14 14.92
N LYS A 115 -2.74 7.45 15.11
CA LYS A 115 -4.09 8.05 15.11
C LYS A 115 -4.80 7.87 13.75
N LEU A 116 -4.08 8.06 12.63
CA LEU A 116 -4.64 7.92 11.29
C LEU A 116 -5.02 6.46 10.97
N LYS A 117 -4.16 5.50 11.31
CA LYS A 117 -4.42 4.05 11.16
C LYS A 117 -5.68 3.60 11.89
N TRP A 118 -5.77 3.89 13.19
CA TRP A 118 -6.91 3.47 14.02
C TRP A 118 -8.18 4.27 13.73
N GLY A 119 -8.08 5.58 13.45
CA GLY A 119 -9.22 6.41 13.07
C GLY A 119 -9.87 5.96 11.75
N ALA A 120 -9.06 5.68 10.73
CA ALA A 120 -9.56 5.15 9.45
C ALA A 120 -10.13 3.73 9.60
N ALA A 121 -9.50 2.87 10.40
CA ALA A 121 -10.04 1.54 10.70
C ALA A 121 -11.43 1.63 11.36
N PHE A 122 -11.55 2.44 12.42
CA PHE A 122 -12.80 2.62 13.17
C PHE A 122 -13.93 3.19 12.28
N ALA A 123 -13.65 4.24 11.51
CA ALA A 123 -14.64 4.86 10.62
C ALA A 123 -15.19 3.87 9.58
N ILE A 124 -14.33 3.05 8.96
CA ILE A 124 -14.74 2.03 7.99
C ILE A 124 -15.47 0.87 8.68
N THR A 125 -15.07 0.45 9.89
CA THR A 125 -15.82 -0.55 10.67
C THR A 125 -17.24 -0.07 10.98
N CYS A 126 -17.43 1.18 11.41
CA CYS A 126 -18.76 1.74 11.69
C CYS A 126 -19.66 1.77 10.44
N LEU A 127 -19.10 2.15 9.28
CA LEU A 127 -19.83 2.14 8.01
C LEU A 127 -20.19 0.71 7.57
N ASN A 128 -19.25 -0.24 7.68
CA ASN A 128 -19.50 -1.65 7.36
C ASN A 128 -20.61 -2.25 8.25
N ILE A 129 -20.60 -2.01 9.57
CA ILE A 129 -21.66 -2.44 10.48
C ILE A 129 -23.03 -1.87 10.04
N SER A 130 -23.08 -0.57 9.73
CA SER A 130 -24.31 0.08 9.29
C SER A 130 -24.84 -0.46 7.95
N VAL A 131 -23.96 -0.76 7.00
CA VAL A 131 -24.32 -1.43 5.73
C VAL A 131 -24.87 -2.83 6.00
N PHE A 132 -24.24 -3.65 6.84
CA PHE A 132 -24.71 -5.01 7.14
C PHE A 132 -26.14 -5.00 7.70
N CYS A 133 -26.44 -4.09 8.65
CA CYS A 133 -27.75 -3.99 9.28
C CYS A 133 -28.87 -3.54 8.33
N ILE A 134 -28.56 -2.77 7.28
CA ILE A 134 -29.56 -2.22 6.33
C ILE A 134 -29.69 -3.08 5.07
N TRP A 135 -28.59 -3.65 4.58
CA TRP A 135 -28.56 -4.38 3.32
C TRP A 135 -29.12 -5.80 3.44
N ILE A 136 -28.82 -6.55 4.52
CA ILE A 136 -29.31 -7.93 4.69
C ILE A 136 -30.84 -8.00 4.70
N PRO A 137 -31.59 -7.17 5.47
CA PRO A 137 -33.06 -7.19 5.43
C PRO A 137 -33.65 -6.75 4.09
N ALA A 138 -32.92 -5.93 3.31
CA ALA A 138 -33.35 -5.49 1.99
C ALA A 138 -33.17 -6.58 0.91
N GLN A 139 -32.10 -7.39 0.98
CA GLN A 139 -31.91 -8.53 0.05
C GLN A 139 -32.84 -9.72 0.35
N LEU A 140 -33.38 -9.79 1.58
CA LEU A 140 -34.38 -10.79 1.97
C LEU A 140 -35.83 -10.33 1.70
N GLU A 141 -36.02 -9.23 0.96
CA GLU A 141 -37.31 -8.64 0.55
C GLU A 141 -38.35 -8.42 1.67
N VAL A 142 -37.92 -8.37 2.93
CA VAL A 142 -38.79 -8.41 4.13
C VAL A 142 -39.83 -7.27 4.15
N SER A 143 -39.49 -6.11 3.56
CA SER A 143 -40.44 -5.03 3.30
C SER A 143 -39.91 -4.04 2.27
N LYS A 144 -40.80 -3.51 1.41
CA LYS A 144 -40.51 -2.43 0.45
C LYS A 144 -39.98 -1.16 1.11
N THR A 145 -40.27 -0.93 2.39
CA THR A 145 -39.69 0.18 3.15
C THR A 145 -38.18 -0.01 3.34
N TYR A 146 -37.72 -1.23 3.64
CA TYR A 146 -36.29 -1.54 3.74
C TYR A 146 -35.59 -1.49 2.39
N GLU A 147 -36.25 -1.92 1.31
CA GLU A 147 -35.74 -1.78 -0.07
C GLU A 147 -35.46 -0.30 -0.41
N HIS A 148 -36.42 0.59 -0.14
CA HIS A 148 -36.27 2.02 -0.39
C HIS A 148 -35.20 2.68 0.50
N ILE A 149 -35.18 2.34 1.80
CA ILE A 149 -34.16 2.82 2.74
C ILE A 149 -32.77 2.39 2.27
N ASN A 150 -32.58 1.11 1.91
CA ASN A 150 -31.32 0.58 1.41
C ASN A 150 -30.86 1.30 0.12
N LYS A 151 -31.79 1.59 -0.81
CA LYS A 151 -31.48 2.32 -2.06
C LYS A 151 -30.97 3.74 -1.83
N VAL A 152 -31.44 4.43 -0.79
CA VAL A 152 -30.93 5.75 -0.39
C VAL A 152 -29.63 5.59 0.41
N TRP A 153 -29.60 4.67 1.38
CA TRP A 153 -28.48 4.46 2.29
C TRP A 153 -27.20 3.99 1.58
N ASP A 154 -27.32 3.08 0.61
CA ASP A 154 -26.19 2.60 -0.18
C ASP A 154 -25.50 3.76 -0.94
N ARG A 155 -26.30 4.63 -1.57
CA ARG A 155 -25.80 5.84 -2.23
C ARG A 155 -25.13 6.81 -1.25
N MET A 156 -25.74 7.05 -0.08
CA MET A 156 -25.12 7.88 0.97
C MET A 156 -23.81 7.28 1.48
N THR A 157 -23.74 5.96 1.66
CA THR A 157 -22.53 5.26 2.10
C THR A 157 -21.41 5.40 1.06
N LYS A 158 -21.70 5.26 -0.24
CA LYS A 158 -20.72 5.54 -1.30
C LYS A 158 -20.20 6.99 -1.27
N ILE A 159 -21.07 7.98 -0.99
CA ILE A 159 -20.66 9.39 -0.86
C ILE A 159 -19.74 9.58 0.37
N ILE A 160 -20.01 8.89 1.48
CA ILE A 160 -19.14 8.93 2.67
C ILE A 160 -17.79 8.26 2.38
N TYR A 161 -17.74 7.12 1.69
CA TYR A 161 -16.47 6.51 1.26
C TYR A 161 -15.65 7.42 0.34
N LEU A 162 -16.29 8.10 -0.62
CA LEU A 162 -15.66 9.13 -1.46
C LEU A 162 -15.11 10.31 -0.63
N ALA A 163 -15.84 10.78 0.37
CA ALA A 163 -15.38 11.86 1.26
C ALA A 163 -14.17 11.42 2.11
N ILE A 164 -14.12 10.17 2.55
CA ILE A 164 -12.97 9.60 3.27
C ILE A 164 -11.76 9.46 2.34
N ASP A 165 -11.92 8.93 1.12
CA ASP A 165 -10.83 8.82 0.13
C ASP A 165 -10.26 10.20 -0.22
N MET A 166 -11.13 11.17 -0.49
CA MET A 166 -10.75 12.57 -0.73
C MET A 166 -10.00 13.17 0.47
N THR A 167 -10.43 12.90 1.70
CA THR A 167 -9.76 13.39 2.92
C THR A 167 -8.36 12.80 3.06
N LEU A 168 -8.18 11.49 2.85
CA LEU A 168 -6.87 10.84 2.91
C LEU A 168 -5.94 11.30 1.79
N ASN A 169 -6.46 11.45 0.58
CA ASN A 169 -5.69 11.94 -0.56
C ASN A 169 -5.32 13.44 -0.44
N TRP A 170 -6.17 14.27 0.19
CA TRP A 170 -5.82 15.65 0.57
C TRP A 170 -4.72 15.70 1.63
N ILE A 171 -4.83 14.88 2.70
CA ILE A 171 -3.79 14.73 3.73
C ILE A 171 -2.46 14.33 3.08
N PHE A 172 -2.48 13.36 2.16
CA PHE A 172 -1.29 12.96 1.40
C PHE A 172 -0.64 14.14 0.65
N ILE A 173 -1.41 14.88 -0.17
CA ILE A 173 -0.88 16.01 -0.95
C ILE A 173 -0.28 17.07 -0.02
N ARG A 174 -0.98 17.38 1.08
CA ARG A 174 -0.52 18.33 2.09
C ARG A 174 0.80 17.91 2.71
N THR A 175 0.91 16.67 3.20
CA THR A 175 2.14 16.13 3.78
C THR A 175 3.30 16.17 2.79
N VAL A 176 3.05 15.77 1.53
CA VAL A 176 4.07 15.82 0.47
C VAL A 176 4.55 17.26 0.24
N LYS A 177 3.64 18.23 0.09
CA LYS A 177 4.01 19.65 -0.07
C LYS A 177 4.80 20.19 1.13
N GLU A 178 4.35 19.92 2.36
CA GLU A 178 5.04 20.35 3.60
C GLU A 178 6.45 19.75 3.75
N ARG A 179 6.69 18.54 3.22
CA ARG A 179 8.01 17.89 3.23
C ARG A 179 8.95 18.46 2.16
N LEU A 180 8.45 18.69 0.95
CA LEU A 180 9.26 19.17 -0.17
C LEU A 180 9.66 20.65 0.00
N VAL A 181 8.76 21.49 0.54
CA VAL A 181 9.10 22.89 0.88
C VAL A 181 10.24 22.96 1.91
N LYS A 182 10.28 22.05 2.89
CA LYS A 182 11.37 21.93 3.88
C LYS A 182 12.70 21.44 3.28
N GLN A 183 12.71 20.99 2.03
CA GLN A 183 13.91 20.56 1.30
C GLN A 183 14.39 21.57 0.25
N GLY A 184 13.70 22.71 0.06
CA GLY A 184 14.17 23.86 -0.71
C GLY A 184 14.35 23.68 -2.22
N ILE A 185 14.04 22.50 -2.77
CA ILE A 185 14.34 22.13 -4.16
C ILE A 185 13.14 22.42 -5.07
N VAL A 186 13.27 23.44 -5.93
CA VAL A 186 12.27 23.85 -6.94
C VAL A 186 11.90 22.72 -7.90
N LYS A 187 12.83 21.79 -8.17
CA LYS A 187 12.66 20.64 -9.08
C LYS A 187 11.54 19.66 -8.65
N TYR A 188 10.99 19.78 -7.44
CA TYR A 188 9.94 18.88 -6.96
C TYR A 188 8.51 19.27 -7.36
N ASP A 189 8.27 20.44 -7.95
CA ASP A 189 6.89 20.85 -8.29
C ASP A 189 6.27 20.00 -9.42
N GLU A 190 7.09 19.46 -10.32
CA GLU A 190 6.67 18.44 -11.30
C GLU A 190 6.19 17.15 -10.60
N LEU A 191 6.88 16.73 -9.53
CA LEU A 191 6.51 15.55 -8.74
C LEU A 191 5.20 15.79 -7.97
N VAL A 192 4.99 16.98 -7.41
CA VAL A 192 3.70 17.35 -6.80
C VAL A 192 2.59 17.32 -7.84
N THR A 193 2.81 17.97 -8.99
CA THR A 193 1.85 18.04 -10.11
C THR A 193 1.49 16.64 -10.64
N PHE A 194 2.47 15.75 -10.81
CA PHE A 194 2.24 14.38 -11.25
C PHE A 194 1.41 13.56 -10.25
N ASN A 195 1.73 13.66 -8.95
CA ASN A 195 0.95 12.99 -7.90
C ASN A 195 -0.49 13.51 -7.81
N ILE A 196 -0.71 14.82 -7.98
CA ILE A 196 -2.05 15.42 -8.02
C ILE A 196 -2.86 14.87 -9.20
N ARG A 197 -2.26 14.77 -10.40
CA ARG A 197 -2.92 14.17 -11.58
C ARG A 197 -3.33 12.70 -11.33
N ILE A 198 -2.46 11.90 -10.71
CA ILE A 198 -2.77 10.51 -10.35
C ILE A 198 -3.90 10.43 -9.31
N ILE A 199 -3.91 11.31 -8.31
CA ILE A 199 -4.97 11.37 -7.29
C ILE A 199 -6.32 11.77 -7.91
N PHE A 200 -6.34 12.67 -8.89
CA PHE A 200 -7.56 12.98 -9.63
C PHE A 200 -8.12 11.75 -10.36
N ILE A 201 -7.26 10.90 -10.92
CA ILE A 201 -7.68 9.61 -11.52
C ILE A 201 -8.23 8.65 -10.45
N SER A 202 -7.62 8.59 -9.26
CA SER A 202 -8.13 7.79 -8.14
C SER A 202 -9.56 8.19 -7.75
N LEU A 203 -9.81 9.50 -7.60
CA LEU A 203 -11.13 10.03 -7.27
C LEU A 203 -12.13 9.85 -8.43
N ALA A 204 -11.67 9.92 -9.69
CA ALA A 204 -12.50 9.61 -10.85
C ALA A 204 -13.00 8.15 -10.86
N MET A 205 -12.24 7.20 -10.29
CA MET A 205 -12.72 5.81 -10.14
C MET A 205 -13.85 5.69 -9.11
N ASP A 206 -13.89 6.50 -8.05
CA ASP A 206 -15.04 6.55 -7.13
C ASP A 206 -16.27 7.19 -7.80
N LEU A 207 -16.05 8.26 -8.58
CA LEU A 207 -17.14 8.89 -9.34
C LEU A 207 -17.71 7.96 -10.41
N LEU A 208 -16.90 7.08 -10.99
CA LEU A 208 -17.34 6.00 -11.88
C LEU A 208 -18.26 5.01 -11.13
N ILE A 209 -17.92 4.62 -9.89
CA ILE A 209 -18.79 3.78 -9.04
C ILE A 209 -20.09 4.50 -8.65
N LEU A 210 -20.00 5.78 -8.29
CA LEU A 210 -21.15 6.61 -7.95
C LEU A 210 -22.11 6.75 -9.15
N GLY A 211 -21.54 6.93 -10.35
CA GLY A 211 -22.28 6.96 -11.62
C GLY A 211 -22.89 5.60 -12.00
N ALA A 212 -22.17 4.50 -11.79
CA ALA A 212 -22.63 3.14 -12.13
C ALA A 212 -23.91 2.73 -11.37
N MET A 213 -24.18 3.28 -10.18
CA MET A 213 -25.47 3.11 -9.49
C MET A 213 -26.67 3.78 -10.19
N SER A 214 -26.46 4.36 -11.38
CA SER A 214 -27.53 4.80 -12.28
C SER A 214 -28.02 3.67 -13.20
N PHE A 215 -27.27 2.55 -13.31
CA PHE A 215 -27.72 1.36 -14.03
C PHE A 215 -28.90 0.70 -13.29
N LYS A 216 -29.87 0.21 -14.06
CA LYS A 216 -31.08 -0.45 -13.51
C LYS A 216 -30.79 -1.81 -12.87
N ASN A 217 -29.76 -2.51 -13.38
CA ASN A 217 -29.43 -3.87 -12.96
C ASN A 217 -28.33 -3.86 -11.89
N PRO A 218 -28.58 -4.39 -10.68
CA PRO A 218 -27.66 -4.26 -9.55
C PRO A 218 -26.34 -5.00 -9.77
N LEU A 219 -26.38 -6.16 -10.43
CA LEU A 219 -25.19 -6.95 -10.74
C LEU A 219 -24.24 -6.21 -11.71
N VAL A 220 -24.78 -5.41 -12.64
CA VAL A 220 -23.98 -4.64 -13.61
C VAL A 220 -23.18 -3.55 -12.90
N TYR A 221 -23.78 -2.75 -12.00
CA TYR A 221 -23.01 -1.78 -11.22
C TYR A 221 -21.99 -2.49 -10.31
N THR A 222 -22.36 -3.65 -9.76
CA THR A 222 -21.50 -4.40 -8.84
C THR A 222 -20.20 -4.83 -9.53
N GLN A 223 -20.24 -5.19 -10.82
CA GLN A 223 -19.05 -5.58 -11.58
C GLN A 223 -18.08 -4.43 -11.91
N PHE A 224 -18.50 -3.17 -11.78
CA PHE A 224 -17.57 -2.04 -11.85
C PHE A 224 -16.75 -1.86 -10.56
N HIS A 225 -17.16 -2.41 -9.41
CA HIS A 225 -16.37 -2.27 -8.18
C HIS A 225 -14.98 -2.90 -8.28
N PRO A 226 -14.81 -4.17 -8.72
CA PRO A 226 -13.48 -4.72 -8.99
C PRO A 226 -12.64 -3.89 -9.98
N VAL A 227 -13.26 -3.30 -11.03
CA VAL A 227 -12.61 -2.39 -11.98
C VAL A 227 -12.03 -1.15 -11.27
N ALA A 228 -12.82 -0.49 -10.43
CA ALA A 228 -12.37 0.70 -9.71
C ALA A 228 -11.23 0.39 -8.72
N PHE A 229 -11.38 -0.68 -7.93
CA PHE A 229 -10.41 -1.02 -6.91
C PHE A 229 -9.09 -1.54 -7.47
N ILE A 230 -9.09 -2.30 -8.58
CA ILE A 230 -7.83 -2.74 -9.21
C ILE A 230 -7.06 -1.57 -9.86
N VAL A 231 -7.76 -0.56 -10.39
CA VAL A 231 -7.14 0.68 -10.90
C VAL A 231 -6.58 1.52 -9.75
N LYS A 232 -7.31 1.68 -8.65
CA LYS A 232 -6.79 2.32 -7.42
C LYS A 232 -5.55 1.61 -6.90
N LEU A 233 -5.57 0.28 -6.77
CA LEU A 233 -4.40 -0.47 -6.30
C LEU A 233 -3.18 -0.27 -7.21
N ARG A 234 -3.37 -0.23 -8.54
CA ARG A 234 -2.29 0.08 -9.49
C ARG A 234 -1.74 1.50 -9.30
N ILE A 235 -2.60 2.48 -9.03
CA ILE A 235 -2.20 3.85 -8.68
C ILE A 235 -1.27 3.83 -7.45
N GLU A 236 -1.68 3.18 -6.35
CA GLU A 236 -0.89 3.02 -5.12
C GLU A 236 0.48 2.37 -5.38
N LEU A 237 0.51 1.26 -6.12
CA LEU A 237 1.73 0.51 -6.47
C LEU A 237 2.65 1.23 -7.47
N SER A 238 2.14 2.22 -8.20
CA SER A 238 2.94 3.04 -9.14
C SER A 238 3.63 4.21 -8.43
N MET A 239 2.93 4.86 -7.52
CA MET A 239 3.40 6.05 -6.79
C MET A 239 4.66 5.76 -5.96
N ALA A 240 4.70 4.59 -5.28
CA ALA A 240 5.84 4.14 -4.50
C ALA A 240 7.14 3.96 -5.34
N LYS A 241 7.03 3.74 -6.65
CA LYS A 241 8.18 3.54 -7.55
C LYS A 241 8.75 4.85 -8.06
N LEU A 242 7.91 5.86 -8.30
CA LEU A 242 8.36 7.16 -8.79
C LEU A 242 9.16 7.93 -7.72
N ILE A 243 8.66 7.96 -6.48
CA ILE A 243 9.35 8.56 -5.33
C ILE A 243 10.75 7.94 -5.16
N ARG A 244 10.85 6.60 -5.27
CA ARG A 244 12.14 5.88 -5.18
C ARG A 244 13.08 6.17 -6.36
N LYS A 245 12.58 6.37 -7.59
CA LYS A 245 13.42 6.72 -8.74
C LYS A 245 14.04 8.11 -8.56
N ILE A 246 13.23 9.10 -8.19
CA ILE A 246 13.67 10.49 -8.00
C ILE A 246 14.60 10.64 -6.79
N ALA A 247 14.44 9.83 -5.74
CA ALA A 247 15.37 9.77 -4.62
C ALA A 247 16.74 9.12 -4.94
N VAL A 248 16.87 8.42 -6.07
CA VAL A 248 18.14 7.82 -6.55
C VAL A 248 18.80 8.69 -7.61
N GLU A 249 18.03 9.50 -8.35
CA GLU A 249 18.52 10.55 -9.24
C GLU A 249 19.06 11.75 -8.43
N LYS A 250 20.19 11.54 -7.72
CA LYS A 250 21.12 12.64 -7.38
C LYS A 250 21.33 13.45 -8.67
N PRO A 251 21.27 14.80 -8.65
CA PRO A 251 21.90 15.55 -9.72
C PRO A 251 23.38 15.17 -9.69
N LEU A 252 23.86 14.56 -10.77
CA LEU A 252 25.28 14.64 -11.09
C LEU A 252 25.63 16.14 -11.11
N GLY A 253 26.76 16.51 -10.50
CA GLY A 253 27.32 17.84 -10.66
C GLY A 253 27.53 18.16 -12.14
N PRO A 254 27.73 19.44 -12.51
CA PRO A 254 27.99 19.80 -13.89
C PRO A 254 29.08 18.88 -14.46
N PHE A 255 28.75 18.18 -15.54
CA PHE A 255 29.66 17.25 -16.20
C PHE A 255 30.73 18.07 -16.92
N GLU A 256 31.78 18.42 -16.18
CA GLU A 256 33.00 18.98 -16.73
C GLU A 256 33.59 17.97 -17.70
N LEU A 257 33.35 18.20 -18.99
CA LEU A 257 34.06 17.54 -20.07
C LEU A 257 35.57 17.74 -19.83
N PRO A 258 36.37 16.66 -19.76
CA PRO A 258 37.82 16.79 -19.79
C PRO A 258 38.22 17.62 -21.01
N PRO A 259 39.02 18.70 -20.86
CA PRO A 259 39.30 19.62 -21.96
C PRO A 259 40.01 18.88 -23.09
N ALA A 260 39.35 18.83 -24.25
CA ALA A 260 39.84 18.07 -25.39
C ALA A 260 41.06 18.77 -26.03
N THR A 261 42.06 17.95 -26.36
CA THR A 261 43.23 18.27 -27.21
C THR A 261 44.18 19.38 -26.73
N GLY A 262 45.31 18.97 -26.16
CA GLY A 262 46.58 19.70 -26.22
C GLY A 262 47.64 18.83 -26.88
N PHE A 263 47.86 19.00 -28.19
CA PHE A 263 48.85 18.22 -28.95
C PHE A 263 50.27 18.77 -28.69
N SER A 264 51.05 18.10 -27.84
CA SER A 264 52.50 18.33 -27.72
C SER A 264 53.16 17.07 -27.19
N GLY A 265 54.22 16.59 -27.83
CA GLY A 265 54.89 15.34 -27.47
C GLY A 265 56.39 15.47 -27.45
N LYS A 266 57.04 14.88 -26.44
CA LYS A 266 58.47 14.55 -26.47
C LYS A 266 58.85 13.54 -25.37
N GLU A 267 59.55 12.47 -25.79
CA GLU A 267 60.58 11.74 -25.03
C GLU A 267 60.23 11.10 -23.66
N ARG A 268 61.08 10.26 -23.03
CA ARG A 268 61.76 9.03 -23.52
C ARG A 268 62.24 8.22 -22.30
N ASN A 269 62.37 6.89 -22.45
CA ASN A 269 63.26 5.98 -21.68
C ASN A 269 62.93 5.52 -20.23
N LYS A 270 62.88 4.18 -20.09
CA LYS A 270 63.65 3.29 -19.17
C LYS A 270 63.14 2.82 -17.77
N VAL A 271 62.91 1.48 -17.73
CA VAL A 271 63.56 0.46 -16.86
C VAL A 271 63.19 0.34 -15.36
N THR A 272 62.38 -0.69 -15.07
CA THR A 272 62.61 -1.83 -14.13
C THR A 272 63.12 -1.64 -12.69
N ALA A 273 62.33 -2.08 -11.69
CA ALA A 273 62.77 -2.95 -10.57
C ALA A 273 61.62 -3.47 -9.65
N MET A 274 61.84 -4.65 -9.06
CA MET A 274 61.14 -5.31 -7.93
C MET A 274 62.12 -6.40 -7.38
N PRO A 275 61.91 -7.03 -6.19
CA PRO A 275 61.31 -6.59 -4.92
C PRO A 275 62.24 -6.92 -3.72
N THR A 276 61.83 -6.72 -2.45
CA THR A 276 62.48 -7.40 -1.28
C THR A 276 61.62 -7.45 0.01
N ARG A 277 61.94 -8.42 0.91
CA ARG A 277 61.33 -8.74 2.24
C ARG A 277 62.27 -9.72 2.99
N PRO A 278 62.06 -10.11 4.28
CA PRO A 278 61.05 -9.69 5.26
C PRO A 278 61.70 -8.87 6.42
N PRO A 279 62.02 -9.33 7.67
CA PRO A 279 61.81 -10.62 8.37
C PRO A 279 60.54 -10.65 9.28
N PHE A 280 60.56 -11.42 10.39
CA PHE A 280 59.44 -11.95 11.21
C PHE A 280 59.87 -12.13 12.69
N VAL A 281 59.02 -11.82 13.69
CA VAL A 281 59.10 -12.29 15.11
C VAL A 281 57.70 -12.33 15.76
N VAL A 282 57.38 -13.42 16.49
CA VAL A 282 56.11 -13.72 17.22
C VAL A 282 56.40 -14.84 18.26
N PRO A 283 55.63 -15.11 19.35
CA PRO A 283 55.01 -14.28 20.41
C PRO A 283 55.55 -14.63 21.83
N HIS A 284 54.86 -14.24 22.91
CA HIS A 284 54.93 -14.90 24.24
C HIS A 284 53.54 -15.01 24.90
N ALA A 285 53.36 -15.95 25.84
CA ALA A 285 52.09 -16.22 26.54
C ALA A 285 52.29 -16.59 28.02
N GLY A 286 51.29 -16.39 28.89
CA GLY A 286 51.38 -16.82 30.30
C GLY A 286 50.22 -16.50 31.27
N PHE A 287 49.49 -17.56 31.63
CA PHE A 287 49.27 -18.02 33.02
C PHE A 287 48.15 -17.49 33.96
N LYS A 288 47.15 -18.38 34.16
CA LYS A 288 46.32 -18.70 35.36
C LYS A 288 45.33 -17.71 35.98
N SER A 289 44.21 -18.32 36.42
CA SER A 289 43.11 -17.79 37.22
C SER A 289 43.15 -18.27 38.68
N ARG A 290 42.26 -17.73 39.53
CA ARG A 290 41.86 -18.35 40.81
C ARG A 290 40.37 -18.05 41.12
N MET A 291 39.69 -19.00 41.75
CA MET A 291 38.29 -18.94 42.19
C MET A 291 38.21 -18.64 43.71
N LEU A 292 37.06 -18.20 44.24
CA LEU A 292 36.15 -19.06 45.04
C LEU A 292 34.96 -18.31 45.71
N ASP A 293 33.85 -19.07 45.85
CA ASP A 293 32.80 -19.06 46.89
C ASP A 293 31.66 -18.02 46.98
N ASN A 294 30.62 -18.46 47.72
CA ASN A 294 29.19 -18.08 47.80
C ASN A 294 28.86 -17.85 49.33
N PRO A 295 27.60 -17.78 49.89
CA PRO A 295 26.28 -18.14 49.36
C PRO A 295 25.04 -17.24 49.72
N SER A 296 23.93 -17.56 49.02
CA SER A 296 22.52 -17.57 49.49
C SER A 296 21.82 -16.31 50.06
N THR A 297 20.77 -15.86 49.36
CA THR A 297 19.42 -15.61 49.96
C THR A 297 18.32 -15.50 48.88
N MET A 298 17.11 -15.96 49.21
CA MET A 298 15.83 -15.93 48.46
C MET A 298 14.71 -16.30 49.48
N PRO A 299 13.41 -16.03 49.24
CA PRO A 299 12.78 -15.34 48.11
C PRO A 299 12.04 -14.04 48.50
N GLY A 300 11.46 -13.33 47.54
CA GLY A 300 10.56 -12.19 47.79
C GLY A 300 9.97 -11.57 46.53
N ASP A 301 8.66 -11.79 46.34
CA ASP A 301 7.63 -11.07 45.56
C ASP A 301 7.95 -10.32 44.25
N ALA A 302 7.12 -10.60 43.24
CA ALA A 302 7.05 -9.82 41.99
C ALA A 302 6.22 -8.54 42.15
N PRO A 303 6.34 -7.61 41.19
CA PRO A 303 5.20 -7.48 40.28
C PRO A 303 5.57 -7.64 38.80
N VAL A 304 4.65 -8.21 38.03
CA VAL A 304 4.80 -8.41 36.58
C VAL A 304 4.80 -7.07 35.86
N ARG A 305 5.98 -6.60 35.45
CA ARG A 305 6.11 -5.39 34.63
C ARG A 305 6.06 -5.73 33.14
N GLU A 306 4.85 -5.54 32.60
CA GLU A 306 4.47 -5.35 31.20
C GLU A 306 5.66 -5.31 30.20
N ARG A 307 5.85 -6.40 29.45
CA ARG A 307 6.93 -6.56 28.46
C ARG A 307 6.40 -6.98 27.08
N VAL A 308 5.33 -6.31 26.66
CA VAL A 308 4.76 -6.34 25.30
C VAL A 308 4.95 -4.95 24.68
N ASP A 309 4.95 -4.85 23.35
CA ASP A 309 4.90 -3.58 22.60
C ASP A 309 6.04 -2.57 22.90
N ARG A 310 7.29 -3.01 22.70
CA ARG A 310 8.44 -2.07 22.54
C ARG A 310 9.56 -2.50 21.59
N ARG A 311 9.58 -3.75 21.09
CA ARG A 311 10.64 -4.19 20.17
C ARG A 311 10.45 -3.70 18.73
N ASP A 312 9.21 -3.53 18.30
CA ASP A 312 8.89 -3.19 16.91
C ASP A 312 9.08 -1.68 16.64
N ASP A 313 8.75 -0.81 17.61
CA ASP A 313 9.04 0.64 17.56
C ASP A 313 10.56 0.92 17.58
N ASP A 314 11.34 0.16 18.36
CA ASP A 314 12.80 0.28 18.40
C ASP A 314 13.43 -0.13 17.06
N GLU A 315 12.97 -1.23 16.43
CA GLU A 315 13.51 -1.68 15.14
C GLU A 315 13.17 -0.69 14.00
N ASP A 316 11.96 -0.11 13.98
CA ASP A 316 11.59 0.87 12.95
C ASP A 316 12.25 2.25 13.14
N SER A 317 12.52 2.66 14.39
CA SER A 317 13.29 3.88 14.67
C SER A 317 14.78 3.74 14.29
N LEU A 318 15.41 2.60 14.63
CA LEU A 318 16.77 2.26 14.20
C LEU A 318 16.87 2.18 12.66
N ARG A 319 15.87 1.58 12.01
CA ARG A 319 15.75 1.50 10.55
C ARG A 319 15.65 2.90 9.92
N ASN A 320 14.84 3.80 10.46
CA ASN A 320 14.71 5.18 9.99
C ASN A 320 16.03 5.97 10.13
N ASN A 321 16.68 5.86 11.30
CA ASN A 321 18.01 6.45 11.55
C ASN A 321 19.09 5.88 10.62
N SER A 322 19.02 4.59 10.26
CA SER A 322 19.98 3.96 9.35
C SER A 322 19.94 4.54 7.93
N TRP A 323 18.77 4.98 7.44
CA TRP A 323 18.65 5.67 6.16
C TRP A 323 19.20 7.11 6.23
N GLN A 324 18.96 7.82 7.34
CA GLN A 324 19.51 9.17 7.53
C GLN A 324 21.04 9.16 7.67
N MET A 325 21.62 8.24 8.45
CA MET A 325 23.08 8.08 8.52
C MET A 325 23.71 7.71 7.18
N ARG A 326 23.06 6.88 6.36
CA ARG A 326 23.55 6.54 5.01
C ARG A 326 23.52 7.72 4.05
N MET A 327 22.62 8.69 4.23
CA MET A 327 22.65 9.94 3.46
C MET A 327 23.75 10.88 3.95
N LEU A 328 24.04 10.93 5.26
CA LEU A 328 25.14 11.73 5.82
C LEU A 328 26.53 11.19 5.44
N TYR A 329 26.71 9.87 5.35
CA TYR A 329 27.97 9.27 4.91
C TYR A 329 28.26 9.48 3.41
N HIS A 330 27.23 9.60 2.55
CA HIS A 330 27.39 9.89 1.11
C HIS A 330 27.32 11.39 0.76
N ALA A 331 27.76 12.23 1.71
CA ALA A 331 27.81 13.69 1.61
C ALA A 331 29.18 14.26 2.05
N LYS A 332 30.24 13.43 2.06
CA LYS A 332 31.59 13.84 2.51
C LYS A 332 32.75 13.35 1.63
N ASP A 333 32.44 12.61 0.57
CA ASP A 333 33.28 12.25 -0.56
C ASP A 333 32.52 12.62 -1.85
#